data_AF-D9Q110-F1
#
_entry.id   AF-D9Q110-F1
#
_cell.length_a   1.000
_cell.length_b   1.000
_cell.length_c   1.000
_cell.angle_alpha   90.00
_cell.angle_beta   90.00
_cell.angle_gamma   90.00
#
_symmetry.space_group_name_H-M   'P 1'
#
loop_
_entity.id
_entity.type
_entity.pdbx_description
1 polymer ?
#
loop_
_entity_poly.entity_id
_entity_poly.type
_entity_poly.pdbx_seq_one_letter_code
_entity_poly.pdbx_strand_id
1 'polypeptide(L)' 'MAKQVKAYVHLLYEVDYNNMTIKAKNRKCPKCGNFMAHHLKPVERWHCGYCGYTEFVVQQ' A
#
# COMPACT_ATOMS: atom_id res chain seq x y z
N MET A 1 1.80 -11.66 22.87
CA MET A 1 0.54 -11.28 22.17
C MET A 1 0.82 -10.08 21.29
N ALA A 2 0.58 -10.17 19.98
CA ALA A 2 0.84 -9.05 19.07
C ALA A 2 -0.12 -7.90 19.35
N LYS A 3 0.42 -6.70 19.62
CA LYS A 3 -0.34 -5.47 19.85
C LYS A 3 -1.19 -5.19 18.60
N GLN A 4 -2.52 -5.18 18.72
CA GLN A 4 -3.40 -4.79 17.60
C GLN A 4 -3.15 -3.31 17.27
N VAL A 5 -2.39 -3.07 16.20
CA VAL A 5 -2.25 -1.74 15.62
C VAL A 5 -3.49 -1.51 14.77
N LYS A 6 -4.39 -0.63 15.22
CA LYS A 6 -5.56 -0.23 14.44
C LYS A 6 -5.06 0.52 13.19
N ALA A 7 -5.14 -0.13 12.03
CA ALA A 7 -4.84 0.49 10.76
C ALA A 7 -6.07 1.33 10.33
N TYR A 8 -5.99 2.66 10.51
CA TYR A 8 -7.05 3.56 10.06
C TYR A 8 -6.95 3.82 8.54
N VAL A 9 -8.08 3.76 7.84
CA VAL A 9 -8.15 3.89 6.37
C VAL A 9 -7.61 5.24 5.87
N HIS A 10 -7.82 6.33 6.62
CA HIS A 10 -7.36 7.66 6.22
C HIS A 10 -5.83 7.78 6.14
N LEU A 11 -5.08 6.90 6.81
CA LEU A 11 -3.61 6.92 6.78
C LEU A 11 -3.01 6.46 5.43
N LEU A 12 -3.83 5.87 4.55
CA LEU A 12 -3.45 5.45 3.19
C LEU A 12 -3.27 6.62 2.22
N TYR A 13 -3.71 7.82 2.61
CA TYR A 13 -3.66 9.02 1.80
C TYR A 13 -2.69 10.03 2.42
N GLU A 14 -2.01 10.78 1.55
CA GLU A 14 -1.28 12.00 1.89
C GLU A 14 -2.05 13.19 1.37
N VAL A 15 -2.22 14.18 2.25
CA VAL A 15 -2.86 15.44 1.90
C VAL A 15 -1.76 16.48 1.74
N ASP A 16 -1.62 17.00 0.54
CA ASP A 16 -0.79 18.16 0.24
C ASP A 16 -1.67 19.41 0.41
N TYR A 17 -1.49 20.09 1.54
CA TYR A 17 -2.26 21.30 1.88
C TYR A 17 -1.88 22.52 1.04
N ASN A 18 -0.69 22.53 0.42
CA ASN A 18 -0.25 23.66 -0.40
C ASN A 18 -0.97 23.66 -1.75
N ASN A 19 -1.10 22.47 -2.35
CA ASN A 19 -1.76 22.30 -3.64
C ASN A 19 -3.23 21.87 -3.51
N MET A 20 -3.72 21.67 -2.27
CA MET A 20 -5.03 21.08 -1.97
C MET A 20 -5.27 19.76 -2.74
N THR A 21 -4.25 18.90 -2.81
CA THR A 21 -4.35 17.60 -3.50
C THR A 21 -4.25 16.44 -2.53
N ILE A 22 -4.99 15.37 -2.82
CA ILE A 22 -4.95 14.12 -2.06
C ILE A 22 -4.27 13.07 -2.93
N LYS A 23 -3.13 12.55 -2.47
CA LYS A 23 -2.37 11.51 -3.15
C LYS A 23 -2.48 10.20 -2.36
N ALA A 24 -2.57 9.08 -3.07
CA ALA A 24 -2.47 7.78 -2.46
C ALA A 24 -1.00 7.47 -2.12
N LYS A 25 -0.72 7.01 -0.89
CA LYS A 25 0.64 6.58 -0.50
C LYS A 25 1.07 5.31 -1.22
N ASN A 26 0.12 4.39 -1.39
CA ASN A 26 0.38 3.07 -1.93
C ASN A 26 -0.24 2.90 -3.33
N ARG A 27 0.37 2.05 -4.13
CA ARG A 27 -0.16 1.65 -5.44
C ARG A 27 -1.45 0.84 -5.31
N LYS A 28 -2.32 1.03 -6.29
CA LYS A 28 -3.53 0.22 -6.48
C LYS A 28 -3.18 -1.11 -7.16
N CYS A 29 -3.92 -2.15 -6.81
CA CYS A 29 -3.79 -3.45 -7.43
C CYS A 29 -4.33 -3.40 -8.87
N PRO A 30 -3.58 -3.89 -9.88
CA PRO A 30 -4.02 -3.88 -11.27
C PRO A 30 -5.23 -4.80 -11.52
N LYS A 31 -5.48 -5.79 -10.64
CA LYS A 31 -6.61 -6.72 -10.79
C LYS A 31 -7.90 -6.23 -10.15
N CYS A 32 -7.84 -5.68 -8.94
CA CYS A 32 -9.03 -5.36 -8.14
C CYS A 32 -9.13 -3.88 -7.72
N GLY A 33 -8.14 -3.05 -8.02
CA GLY A 33 -8.14 -1.62 -7.67
C GLY A 33 -7.90 -1.29 -6.20
N ASN A 34 -7.84 -2.29 -5.32
CA ASN A 34 -7.56 -2.09 -3.89
C ASN A 34 -6.10 -1.67 -3.62
N PHE A 35 -5.87 -0.99 -2.49
CA PHE A 35 -4.51 -0.61 -2.07
C PHE A 35 -3.66 -1.85 -1.77
N MET A 36 -2.46 -1.87 -2.33
CA MET A 36 -1.47 -2.92 -2.06
C MET A 36 -0.62 -2.54 -0.86
N ALA A 37 -0.20 -3.54 -0.09
CA ALA A 37 0.78 -3.38 0.97
C ALA A 37 2.19 -3.47 0.38
N HIS A 38 3.03 -2.51 0.75
CA HIS A 38 4.44 -2.52 0.37
C HIS A 38 5.26 -3.23 1.45
N HIS A 39 5.86 -4.36 1.10
CA HIS A 39 6.74 -5.11 1.99
C HIS A 39 8.17 -4.99 1.50
N LEU A 40 9.05 -4.40 2.32
CA LEU A 40 10.45 -4.19 1.96
C LEU A 40 11.37 -5.38 2.28
N LYS A 41 10.92 -6.32 3.13
CA LYS A 41 11.73 -7.44 3.62
C LYS A 41 10.99 -8.77 3.45
N PRO A 42 11.68 -9.88 3.15
CA PRO A 42 13.11 -10.00 2.77
C PRO A 42 13.43 -9.52 1.35
N VAL A 43 12.43 -9.49 0.46
CA VAL A 43 12.52 -8.94 -0.91
C VAL A 43 11.39 -7.94 -1.06
N GLU A 44 11.68 -6.81 -1.70
CA GLU A 44 10.72 -5.75 -1.98
C GLU A 44 9.58 -6.27 -2.86
N ARG A 45 8.38 -6.24 -2.31
CA ARG A 45 7.17 -6.73 -2.99
C ARG A 45 5.95 -5.92 -2.62
N TRP A 46 5.03 -5.90 -3.58
CA TRP A 46 3.71 -5.37 -3.41
C TRP A 46 2.73 -6.53 -3.33
N HIS A 47 2.01 -6.61 -2.22
CA HIS A 47 1.04 -7.68 -1.98
C HIS A 47 -0.36 -7.11 -1.80
N CYS A 48 -1.33 -7.66 -2.51
CA CYS A 48 -2.74 -7.32 -2.33
C CYS A 48 -3.39 -8.28 -1.34
N GLY A 49 -3.79 -7.78 -0.16
CA GLY A 49 -4.47 -8.59 0.86
C GLY A 49 -5.90 -9.02 0.51
N TYR A 50 -6.50 -8.48 -0.57
CA TYR A 50 -7.85 -8.86 -0.99
C TYR A 50 -7.84 -10.03 -1.99
N CYS A 51 -7.10 -9.92 -3.09
CA CYS A 51 -7.09 -10.92 -4.17
C CYS A 51 -5.83 -11.80 -4.20
N GLY A 52 -4.89 -11.60 -3.27
CA GLY A 52 -3.64 -12.37 -3.19
C GLY A 52 -2.59 -12.02 -4.26
N TYR A 53 -2.87 -11.08 -5.17
CA TYR A 53 -1.90 -10.67 -6.20
C TYR A 53 -0.62 -10.12 -5.56
N THR A 54 0.52 -10.64 -6.01
CA THR A 54 1.84 -10.23 -5.52
C THR A 54 2.72 -9.86 -6.70
N GLU A 55 3.40 -8.74 -6.60
CA GLU A 55 4.35 -8.28 -7.60
C GLU A 55 5.67 -7.95 -6.91
N PHE A 56 6.74 -8.58 -7.38
CA PHE A 56 8.08 -8.33 -6.87
C PHE A 56 8.67 -7.16 -7.63
N VAL A 57 9.23 -6.19 -6.91
CA VAL A 57 10.00 -5.12 -7.52
C VAL A 57 11.37 -5.72 -7.84
N VAL A 58 11.47 -6.38 -8.98
CA VAL A 58 12.76 -6.90 -9.45
C VAL A 58 13.57 -5.68 -9.88
N GLN A 59 14.53 -5.25 -9.06
CA GLN A 59 15.56 -4.32 -9.52
C GLN A 59 16.44 -5.08 -10.51
N GLN A 60 16.29 -4.76 -11.81
CA GLN A 60 17.16 -5.24 -12.89
C GLN A 60 18.55 -4.59 -12.80
#